data_AF-A0A242N7T7-F1
#
_entry.id   AF-A0A242N7T7-F1
#
_cell.length_a   1.000
_cell.length_b   1.000
_cell.length_c   1.000
_cell.angle_alpha   90.00
_cell.angle_beta   90.00
_cell.angle_gamma   90.00
#
_symmetry.space_group_name_H-M   'P 1'
#
loop_
_entity.id
_entity.type
_entity.pdbx_description
1 polymer ?
#
loop_
_entity_poly.entity_id
_entity_poly.type
_entity_poly.pdbx_seq_one_letter_code
_entity_poly.pdbx_strand_id
1 'polypeptide(L)'
;MLLRAGYGLTAWNRTRDKAERLRADGVDVADSPAEAVRTADIVITMLANGETVHDVLFDQGVAQALSADAVVVDMSSIRPD
;
A
#
# COMPACT_ATOMS: atom_id res chain seq x y z
N MET A 1 11.40 -11.47 0.29
CA MET A 1 10.72 -12.77 0.06
C MET A 1 9.75 -12.70 -1.12
N LEU A 2 9.01 -11.59 -1.33
CA LEU A 2 8.16 -11.38 -2.51
C LEU A 2 8.95 -11.12 -3.81
N LEU A 3 9.91 -10.19 -3.77
CA LEU A 3 10.77 -9.87 -4.93
C LEU A 3 11.60 -11.08 -5.42
N ARG A 4 12.02 -11.95 -4.50
CA ARG A 4 12.76 -13.19 -4.83
C ARG A 4 11.88 -14.26 -5.47
N ALA A 5 10.55 -14.15 -5.33
CA ALA A 5 9.58 -15.04 -5.96
C ALA A 5 9.10 -14.53 -7.33
N GLY A 6 9.66 -13.41 -7.83
CA GLY A 6 9.38 -12.85 -9.16
C GLY A 6 8.19 -11.89 -9.22
N TYR A 7 7.60 -11.51 -8.09
CA TYR A 7 6.52 -10.52 -8.04
C TYR A 7 7.10 -9.10 -8.07
N GLY A 8 6.52 -8.23 -8.91
CA GLY A 8 6.73 -6.80 -8.82
C GLY A 8 6.18 -6.26 -7.50
N LEU A 9 6.91 -5.36 -6.85
CA LEU A 9 6.48 -4.76 -5.60
C LEU A 9 6.56 -3.24 -5.71
N THR A 10 5.43 -2.60 -5.45
CA THR A 10 5.33 -1.15 -5.29
C THR A 10 5.06 -0.83 -3.83
N ALA A 11 5.80 0.12 -3.26
CA ALA A 11 5.62 0.59 -1.90
C ALA A 11 5.30 2.08 -1.88
N TRP A 12 4.46 2.46 -0.92
CA TRP A 12 4.24 3.84 -0.54
C TRP A 12 4.26 3.96 0.97
N ASN A 13 4.76 5.09 1.48
CA ASN A 13 4.63 5.44 2.87
C ASN A 13 4.56 6.96 3.01
N ARG A 14 3.73 7.44 3.94
CA ARG A 14 3.58 8.89 4.24
C ARG A 14 4.93 9.59 4.45
N THR A 15 5.87 8.93 5.12
CA THR A 15 7.27 9.38 5.19
C THR A 15 8.06 8.71 4.08
N ARG A 16 8.27 9.42 2.97
CA ARG A 16 8.89 8.89 1.74
C ARG A 16 10.22 8.17 1.97
N ASP A 17 11.10 8.72 2.80
CA ASP A 17 12.42 8.14 3.09
C ASP A 17 12.35 6.69 3.60
N LYS A 18 11.28 6.29 4.27
CA LYS A 18 11.11 4.90 4.72
C LYS A 18 10.85 3.95 3.55
N ALA A 19 10.09 4.39 2.55
CA ALA A 19 9.84 3.61 1.33
C ALA A 19 11.06 3.63 0.41
N GLU A 20 11.76 4.76 0.31
CA GLU A 20 12.95 4.91 -0.53
C GLU A 20 14.06 3.90 -0.19
N ARG A 21 14.20 3.55 1.10
CA ARG A 21 15.15 2.53 1.55
C ARG A 21 14.89 1.14 0.93
N LEU A 22 13.67 0.86 0.49
CA LEU A 22 13.29 -0.40 -0.17
C LEU A 22 13.71 -0.45 -1.64
N ARG A 23 14.05 0.69 -2.27
CA ARG A 23 14.53 0.69 -3.66
C ARG A 23 15.79 -0.15 -3.84
N ALA A 24 16.66 -0.20 -2.83
CA ALA A 24 17.85 -1.05 -2.84
C ALA A 24 17.53 -2.54 -2.97
N ASP A 25 16.33 -2.97 -2.59
CA ASP A 25 15.84 -4.33 -2.72
C ASP A 25 15.09 -4.59 -4.04
N GLY A 26 14.94 -3.58 -4.90
CA GLY A 26 14.22 -3.67 -6.19
C GLY A 26 12.73 -3.34 -6.09
N VAL A 27 12.32 -2.60 -5.05
CA VAL A 27 10.93 -2.13 -4.86
C VAL A 27 10.73 -0.79 -5.58
N ASP A 28 9.65 -0.68 -6.34
CA ASP A 28 9.22 0.60 -6.90
C ASP A 28 8.56 1.45 -5.81
N VAL A 29 8.85 2.74 -5.80
CA VAL A 29 8.29 3.67 -4.79
C VAL A 29 7.35 4.63 -5.50
N ALA A 30 6.07 4.57 -5.12
CA ALA A 30 5.02 5.43 -5.64
C ALA A 30 4.98 6.80 -4.95
N ASP A 31 4.53 7.83 -5.66
CA ASP A 31 4.45 9.20 -5.12
C ASP A 31 3.19 9.42 -4.26
N SER A 32 2.15 8.60 -4.46
CA SER A 32 0.91 8.63 -3.67
C SER A 32 0.39 7.22 -3.38
N PRO A 33 -0.47 7.04 -2.37
CA PRO A 33 -1.01 5.73 -2.05
C PRO A 33 -1.97 5.22 -3.14
N ALA A 34 -2.73 6.12 -3.78
CA ALA A 34 -3.55 5.77 -4.94
C ALA A 34 -2.66 5.25 -6.08
N GLU A 35 -1.51 5.88 -6.33
CA GLU A 35 -0.57 5.41 -7.35
C GLU A 35 -0.04 4.00 -7.06
N ALA A 36 0.21 3.69 -5.78
CA ALA A 36 0.77 2.42 -5.35
C ALA A 36 -0.16 1.23 -5.63
N VAL A 37 -1.47 1.45 -5.69
CA VAL A 37 -2.47 0.37 -5.80
C VAL A 37 -3.03 0.19 -7.21
N ARG A 38 -2.84 1.16 -8.12
CA ARG A 38 -3.47 1.19 -9.46
C ARG A 38 -3.32 -0.08 -10.28
N THR A 39 -2.19 -0.75 -10.15
CA THR A 39 -1.85 -1.96 -10.92
C THR A 39 -1.60 -3.17 -10.03
N ALA A 40 -1.99 -3.10 -8.76
CA ALA A 40 -1.74 -4.16 -7.80
C ALA A 40 -2.92 -5.12 -7.74
N ASP A 41 -2.66 -6.41 -7.94
CA ASP A 41 -3.64 -7.49 -7.73
C ASP A 41 -3.87 -7.75 -6.24
N ILE A 42 -2.85 -7.50 -5.41
CA ILE A 42 -2.90 -7.67 -3.96
C ILE A 42 -2.33 -6.41 -3.31
N VAL A 43 -3.11 -5.80 -2.43
CA VAL A 43 -2.73 -4.62 -1.66
C VAL A 43 -2.66 -4.98 -0.19
N ILE A 44 -1.51 -4.71 0.44
CA ILE A 44 -1.31 -4.93 1.87
C ILE A 44 -1.18 -3.58 2.55
N THR A 45 -2.07 -3.26 3.48
CA THR A 45 -1.99 -2.05 4.31
C THR A 45 -1.47 -2.41 5.70
N MET A 46 -0.54 -1.60 6.23
CA MET A 46 -0.04 -1.73 7.59
C MET A 46 0.16 -0.34 8.18
N LEU A 47 -0.94 0.20 8.71
CA LEU A 47 -1.07 1.58 9.16
C LEU A 47 -1.25 1.65 10.68
N ALA A 48 -1.03 2.85 11.23
CA ALA A 48 -0.87 3.03 12.67
C ALA A 48 -2.17 2.90 13.48
N ASN A 49 -3.31 3.28 12.91
CA ASN A 49 -4.61 3.29 13.58
C ASN A 49 -5.76 3.37 12.55
N GLY A 50 -7.01 3.20 13.02
CA GLY A 50 -8.21 3.22 12.17
C GLY A 50 -8.44 4.53 11.42
N GLU A 51 -8.12 5.67 12.03
CA GLU A 51 -8.22 6.98 11.37
C GLU A 51 -7.27 7.08 10.17
N THR A 52 -6.03 6.58 10.32
CA THR A 52 -5.05 6.54 9.22
C THR A 52 -5.51 5.58 8.12
N VAL A 53 -6.13 4.46 8.47
CA VAL A 53 -6.71 3.53 7.49
C VAL A 53 -7.82 4.20 6.71
N HIS A 54 -8.75 4.89 7.38
CA HIS A 54 -9.85 5.60 6.73
C HIS A 54 -9.35 6.70 5.79
N ASP A 55 -8.44 7.56 6.27
CA ASP A 55 -7.84 8.65 5.47
C ASP A 55 -7.17 8.09 4.20
N VAL A 56 -6.34 7.06 4.34
CA VAL A 56 -5.64 6.46 3.19
C VAL A 56 -6.62 5.79 2.23
N LEU A 57 -7.58 5.01 2.74
CA LEU A 57 -8.52 4.26 1.90
C LEU A 57 -9.51 5.16 1.17
N PHE A 58 -10.11 6.14 1.85
CA PHE A 58 -11.26 6.88 1.32
C PHE A 58 -10.91 8.31 0.91
N ASP A 59 -10.10 9.01 1.69
CA ASP A 59 -9.79 10.43 1.45
C ASP A 59 -8.63 10.61 0.46
N GLN A 60 -7.61 9.74 0.53
CA GLN A 60 -6.47 9.74 -0.40
C GLN A 60 -6.69 8.89 -1.65
N GLY A 61 -7.89 8.37 -1.85
CA GLY A 61 -8.31 7.80 -3.14
C GLY A 61 -7.89 6.34 -3.40
N VAL A 62 -7.39 5.61 -2.39
CA VAL A 62 -6.92 4.23 -2.59
C VAL A 62 -8.07 3.31 -3.01
N ALA A 63 -9.21 3.36 -2.33
CA ALA A 63 -10.35 2.50 -2.64
C ALA A 63 -10.85 2.69 -4.08
N GLN A 64 -10.80 3.92 -4.59
CA GLN A 64 -11.20 4.29 -5.93
C GLN A 64 -10.15 3.93 -6.99
N ALA A 65 -8.89 3.79 -6.59
CA ALA A 65 -7.78 3.44 -7.48
C ALA A 65 -7.54 1.93 -7.58
N LEU A 66 -8.17 1.11 -6.72
CA LEU A 66 -8.09 -0.35 -6.77
C LEU A 66 -8.70 -0.90 -8.06
N SER A 67 -8.09 -1.96 -8.59
CA SER A 67 -8.78 -2.83 -9.55
C SER A 67 -9.99 -3.49 -8.89
N ALA A 68 -11.03 -3.76 -9.67
CA ALA A 68 -12.23 -4.46 -9.19
C ALA A 68 -11.93 -5.89 -8.68
N ASP A 69 -10.86 -6.51 -9.20
CA ASP A 69 -10.41 -7.85 -8.83
C ASP A 69 -9.31 -7.83 -7.74
N ALA A 70 -8.92 -6.65 -7.25
CA ALA A 70 -7.85 -6.53 -6.27
C ALA A 70 -8.27 -7.07 -4.89
N VAL A 71 -7.37 -7.81 -4.26
CA VAL A 71 -7.53 -8.27 -2.88
C VAL A 71 -6.83 -7.30 -1.94
N VAL A 72 -7.59 -6.72 -1.01
CA VAL A 72 -7.05 -5.85 0.04
C VAL A 72 -6.89 -6.65 1.33
N VAL A 73 -5.68 -6.64 1.88
CA VAL A 73 -5.33 -7.25 3.16
C VAL A 73 -4.94 -6.15 4.13
N ASP A 74 -5.84 -5.80 5.05
CA ASP A 74 -5.49 -4.88 6.12
C ASP A 74 -4.84 -5.62 7.30
N MET A 75 -3.57 -5.33 7.52
CA MET A 75 -2.78 -5.83 8.65
C MET A 75 -2.60 -4.77 9.74
N SER A 76 -3.32 -3.66 9.65
CA SER A 76 -3.34 -2.63 10.69
C SER A 76 -4.05 -3.14 11.95
N SER A 77 -3.55 -2.78 13.13
CA SER A 77 -4.24 -3.07 14.38
C SER A 77 -5.31 -2.01 14.64
N ILE A 78 -6.50 -2.23 14.07
CA ILE A 78 -7.66 -1.34 14.19
C ILE A 78 -8.76 -1.99 15.04
N ARG A 79 -9.61 -1.17 15.65
CA ARG A 79 -10.78 -1.70 16.35
C ARG A 79 -11.76 -2.24 15.30
N PRO A 80 -12.29 -3.47 15.47
CA PRO A 80 -13.51 -3.85 14.77
C PRO A 80 -14.61 -2.95 15.31
N ASP A 81 -15.22 -2.18 14.43
CA ASP A 81 -16.45 -1.45 14.70
C ASP A 81 -17.60 -2.40 15.05
#